data_AF-A0A089Z9X8-F1
#
_entry.id   AF-A0A089Z9X8-F1
#
_cell.length_a   1.000
_cell.length_b   1.000
_cell.length_c   1.000
_cell.angle_alpha   90.00
_cell.angle_beta   90.00
_cell.angle_gamma   90.00
#
_symmetry.space_group_name_H-M   'P 1'
#
loop_
_entity.id
_entity.type
_entity.pdbx_description
1 polymer ?
#
loop_
_entity_poly.entity_id
_entity_poly.type
_entity_poly.pdbx_seq_one_letter_code
_entity_poly.pdbx_strand_id
1 'polypeptide(L)'
;MTYTSSARQPEPESRPTVSRGAEGPPAGPESSAVNGAANDYNVVPIAAAHTARQGASRHADTSLPSPETSTKGKKSTPAAKVRADALRMLGCVRIATVRQMAQVITKEDADGRSYVRRAMNKLAELGLAETNGKDGKHQIWNLTPAGQKALADGTELPPRPKAGTGAKAVRAGFGPHGVAVTDMILAYGGRKHLTDWQVEVNHAIKETGLSFNTDAVLALPTKTSEVRLFELDNGTMSQARLAKEVWDYERYAGHRVWEGARGTIGTTYPFWQRHRYTRFQTFPRLHVVLAGKEEHLLDNRLQALADDVHGITIAVWVNTLPRLQRGEPWYEIGVDDPSRRRERYPEPVGR
;
A
#
# COMPACT_ATOMS: atom_id res chain seq x y z
N MET A 1 23.64 -72.19 -7.09
CA MET A 1 22.48 -71.29 -7.26
C MET A 1 22.67 -70.13 -6.31
N THR A 2 22.53 -68.89 -6.79
CA THR A 2 22.95 -67.71 -6.03
C THR A 2 21.87 -66.63 -6.20
N TYR A 3 21.15 -66.31 -5.12
CA TYR A 3 20.08 -65.30 -5.14
C TYR A 3 20.60 -63.98 -4.55
N THR A 4 20.96 -63.04 -5.42
CA THR A 4 21.18 -61.64 -5.05
C THR A 4 19.86 -60.87 -5.08
N SER A 5 19.29 -60.57 -3.92
CA SER A 5 18.14 -59.66 -3.81
C SER A 5 18.62 -58.21 -3.84
N SER A 6 18.14 -57.41 -4.80
CA SER A 6 18.56 -56.02 -4.98
C SER A 6 17.49 -55.06 -4.46
N ALA A 7 17.75 -54.42 -3.32
CA ALA A 7 16.86 -53.42 -2.74
C ALA A 7 17.04 -52.07 -3.45
N ARG A 8 16.05 -51.69 -4.26
CA ARG A 8 16.02 -50.39 -4.95
C ARG A 8 15.64 -49.29 -3.95
N GLN A 9 16.50 -48.29 -3.74
CA GLN A 9 16.07 -47.07 -3.05
C GLN A 9 15.22 -46.19 -3.97
N PRO A 10 14.23 -45.44 -3.44
CA PRO A 10 13.55 -44.40 -4.19
C PRO A 10 14.48 -43.20 -4.40
N GLU A 11 14.33 -42.50 -5.53
CA GLU A 11 15.02 -41.23 -5.77
C GLU A 11 14.39 -40.09 -4.95
N PRO A 12 15.15 -39.07 -4.54
CA PRO A 12 14.62 -37.91 -3.83
C PRO A 12 13.85 -36.97 -4.77
N GLU A 13 12.66 -36.56 -4.36
CA GLU A 13 11.83 -35.61 -5.14
C GLU A 13 12.52 -34.26 -5.30
N SER A 14 12.46 -33.71 -6.52
CA SER A 14 13.01 -32.40 -6.87
C SER A 14 12.17 -31.27 -6.26
N ARG A 15 12.72 -30.55 -5.28
CA ARG A 15 12.09 -29.35 -4.69
C ARG A 15 11.96 -28.22 -5.74
N PRO A 16 10.89 -27.40 -5.68
CA PRO A 16 10.76 -26.23 -6.55
C PRO A 16 11.82 -25.16 -6.24
N THR A 17 12.38 -24.56 -7.29
CA THR A 17 13.49 -23.60 -7.19
C THR A 17 12.99 -22.17 -6.96
N VAL A 18 12.83 -21.77 -5.69
CA VAL A 18 12.54 -20.38 -5.33
C VAL A 18 13.73 -19.48 -5.68
N SER A 19 13.50 -18.45 -6.50
CA SER A 19 14.55 -17.52 -6.95
C SER A 19 14.64 -16.28 -6.06
N ARG A 20 15.88 -15.85 -5.76
CA ARG A 20 16.20 -14.78 -4.80
C ARG A 20 16.55 -13.48 -5.53
N GLY A 21 15.69 -12.46 -5.40
CA GLY A 21 15.85 -11.16 -6.08
C GLY A 21 16.43 -10.07 -5.17
N ALA A 22 17.44 -9.35 -5.65
CA ALA A 22 18.07 -8.24 -4.91
C ALA A 22 17.64 -6.87 -5.48
N GLU A 23 16.84 -6.11 -4.73
CA GLU A 23 16.47 -4.73 -5.05
C GLU A 23 16.49 -3.84 -3.79
N GLY A 24 16.81 -2.56 -3.97
CA GLY A 24 16.72 -1.50 -2.96
C GLY A 24 16.50 -0.13 -3.64
N PRO A 25 16.01 0.90 -2.92
CA PRO A 25 15.50 2.12 -3.54
C PRO A 25 16.59 3.02 -4.15
N PRO A 26 16.44 3.52 -5.40
CA PRO A 26 17.41 4.36 -6.09
C PRO A 26 17.33 5.86 -5.72
N ALA A 27 18.36 6.63 -6.07
CA ALA A 27 18.44 8.08 -5.87
C ALA A 27 18.16 8.90 -7.16
N GLY A 28 17.75 10.16 -7.01
CA GLY A 28 17.44 11.12 -8.10
C GLY A 28 18.67 11.85 -8.70
N PRO A 29 18.52 12.98 -9.44
CA PRO A 29 17.45 14.00 -9.28
C PRO A 29 16.85 14.63 -10.59
N GLU A 30 15.99 15.65 -10.40
CA GLU A 30 15.71 16.84 -11.29
C GLU A 30 15.00 16.68 -12.66
N SER A 31 14.21 17.64 -13.20
CA SER A 31 13.67 18.96 -12.72
C SER A 31 12.41 19.42 -13.54
N SER A 32 11.67 20.46 -13.07
CA SER A 32 10.59 21.27 -13.73
C SER A 32 9.30 20.54 -14.25
N ALA A 33 8.04 20.85 -13.84
CA ALA A 33 7.21 22.07 -14.02
C ALA A 33 6.75 22.27 -15.49
N VAL A 34 5.49 22.56 -15.92
CA VAL A 34 4.21 23.16 -15.40
C VAL A 34 2.99 22.66 -16.26
N ASN A 35 1.65 22.87 -16.08
CA ASN A 35 0.67 23.26 -15.02
C ASN A 35 -0.80 23.08 -15.54
N GLY A 36 -1.84 23.01 -14.68
CA GLY A 36 -3.28 23.21 -15.06
C GLY A 36 -4.34 22.35 -14.31
N ALA A 37 -5.51 22.92 -13.91
CA ALA A 37 -6.67 22.19 -13.29
C ALA A 37 -7.92 22.22 -14.21
N ALA A 38 -9.11 21.68 -13.88
CA ALA A 38 -9.67 21.19 -12.61
C ALA A 38 -10.67 20.02 -12.76
N ASN A 39 -11.12 19.46 -11.63
CA ASN A 39 -11.94 18.24 -11.56
C ASN A 39 -13.43 18.45 -11.88
N ASP A 40 -14.03 17.43 -12.46
CA ASP A 40 -15.46 17.09 -12.27
C ASP A 40 -15.61 15.56 -12.09
N TYR A 41 -16.79 15.08 -11.69
CA TYR A 41 -17.02 13.70 -11.22
C TYR A 41 -16.82 12.61 -12.30
N ASN A 42 -15.70 11.88 -12.23
CA ASN A 42 -15.54 10.57 -12.88
C ASN A 42 -14.38 9.75 -12.28
N VAL A 43 -14.00 8.63 -12.93
CA VAL A 43 -12.78 7.87 -12.60
C VAL A 43 -11.55 8.74 -12.82
N VAL A 44 -10.77 9.03 -11.77
CA VAL A 44 -9.66 10.02 -11.83
C VAL A 44 -8.28 9.33 -11.94
N PRO A 45 -7.56 9.47 -13.07
CA PRO A 45 -6.13 9.16 -13.16
C PRO A 45 -5.26 10.30 -12.57
N ILE A 46 -4.02 10.00 -12.19
CA ILE A 46 -3.17 10.91 -11.39
C ILE A 46 -2.45 11.96 -12.27
N ALA A 47 -2.79 13.24 -12.07
CA ALA A 47 -2.11 14.43 -12.63
C ALA A 47 -2.25 15.67 -11.71
N ALA A 48 -1.55 16.77 -12.02
CA ALA A 48 -1.38 17.96 -11.15
C ALA A 48 -2.35 19.14 -11.50
N ALA A 49 -2.20 20.29 -10.82
CA ALA A 49 -3.22 21.37 -10.76
C ALA A 49 -2.77 22.74 -11.31
N HIS A 50 -3.68 23.75 -11.35
CA HIS A 50 -3.46 25.20 -11.16
C HIS A 50 -4.79 26.02 -11.09
N THR A 51 -4.82 27.15 -10.36
CA THR A 51 -5.95 28.09 -10.11
C THR A 51 -6.27 29.03 -11.31
N ALA A 52 -7.33 29.88 -11.41
CA ALA A 52 -8.31 30.50 -10.48
C ALA A 52 -9.69 30.72 -11.21
N ARG A 53 -10.75 31.47 -10.78
CA ARG A 53 -10.93 32.65 -9.88
C ARG A 53 -12.37 32.74 -9.31
N GLN A 54 -12.60 33.69 -8.41
CA GLN A 54 -13.76 33.87 -7.50
C GLN A 54 -15.12 34.26 -8.11
N GLY A 55 -16.19 33.86 -7.42
CA GLY A 55 -17.46 34.61 -7.24
C GLY A 55 -17.85 34.53 -5.75
N ALA A 56 -18.47 35.56 -5.17
CA ALA A 56 -18.52 35.73 -3.71
C ALA A 56 -19.92 35.98 -3.11
N SER A 57 -20.19 35.41 -1.91
CA SER A 57 -21.16 35.98 -0.95
C SER A 57 -20.98 35.47 0.50
N ARG A 58 -20.65 36.42 1.40
CA ARG A 58 -21.10 36.58 2.80
C ARG A 58 -20.97 35.44 3.85
N HIS A 59 -19.95 35.64 4.70
CA HIS A 59 -19.97 35.59 6.18
C HIS A 59 -20.61 34.40 6.95
N ALA A 60 -19.73 33.67 7.64
CA ALA A 60 -19.76 33.56 9.11
C ALA A 60 -18.32 33.70 9.63
N ASP A 61 -18.09 34.43 10.72
CA ASP A 61 -16.73 34.76 11.16
C ASP A 61 -16.14 33.68 12.08
N THR A 62 -15.08 33.02 11.62
CA THR A 62 -14.29 32.03 12.37
C THR A 62 -12.79 32.28 12.16
N SER A 63 -12.41 33.57 12.11
CA SER A 63 -11.05 33.99 11.76
C SER A 63 -10.02 33.70 12.86
N LEU A 64 -9.16 32.73 12.64
CA LEU A 64 -7.81 32.72 13.25
C LEU A 64 -6.99 33.89 12.69
N PRO A 65 -6.06 34.46 13.46
CA PRO A 65 -5.45 35.76 13.12
C PRO A 65 -4.70 35.73 11.79
N SER A 66 -5.08 36.65 10.89
CA SER A 66 -4.41 36.91 9.62
C SER A 66 -2.93 37.31 9.83
N PRO A 67 -2.02 36.93 8.91
CA PRO A 67 -0.62 37.30 9.03
C PRO A 67 -0.41 38.78 8.69
N GLU A 68 0.10 39.55 9.65
CA GLU A 68 0.64 40.88 9.38
C GLU A 68 1.83 40.80 8.40
N THR A 69 1.93 41.78 7.51
CA THR A 69 2.96 41.81 6.48
C THR A 69 4.33 42.19 7.05
N SER A 70 5.37 41.50 6.57
CA SER A 70 6.79 41.79 6.80
C SER A 70 7.30 41.63 8.25
N THR A 71 7.86 40.45 8.56
CA THR A 71 9.32 40.25 8.72
C THR A 71 9.66 38.83 9.20
N LYS A 72 10.84 38.32 8.80
CA LYS A 72 11.55 37.14 9.32
C LYS A 72 10.71 35.86 9.54
N GLY A 73 10.94 34.85 8.71
CA GLY A 73 10.31 33.52 8.86
C GLY A 73 10.51 32.91 10.26
N LYS A 74 9.44 32.86 11.05
CA LYS A 74 9.40 32.18 12.36
C LYS A 74 9.64 30.68 12.14
N LYS A 75 10.85 30.22 12.47
CA LYS A 75 11.15 28.77 12.53
C LYS A 75 10.12 28.10 13.46
N SER A 76 9.37 27.13 12.94
CA SER A 76 8.38 26.40 13.73
C SER A 76 9.04 25.80 14.98
N THR A 77 8.38 25.87 16.13
CA THR A 77 8.93 25.27 17.36
C THR A 77 9.01 23.75 17.18
N PRO A 78 10.01 23.06 17.76
CA PRO A 78 10.16 21.61 17.59
C PRO A 78 8.88 20.82 17.94
N ALA A 79 8.14 21.26 18.96
CA ALA A 79 6.85 20.67 19.34
C ALA A 79 5.73 20.89 18.31
N ALA A 80 5.75 22.01 17.55
CA ALA A 80 4.84 22.22 16.43
C ALA A 80 5.20 21.34 15.24
N LYS A 81 6.49 21.23 14.88
CA LYS A 81 6.95 20.35 13.80
C LYS A 81 6.55 18.89 14.06
N VAL A 82 6.82 18.35 15.26
CA VAL A 82 6.49 16.97 15.64
C VAL A 82 4.97 16.70 15.54
N ARG A 83 4.10 17.68 15.84
CA ARG A 83 2.65 17.54 15.63
C ARG A 83 2.29 17.48 14.14
N ALA A 84 2.88 18.34 13.30
CA ALA A 84 2.65 18.30 11.86
C ALA A 84 3.16 16.99 11.22
N ASP A 85 4.36 16.53 11.60
CA ASP A 85 4.89 15.24 11.15
C ASP A 85 3.98 14.05 11.54
N ALA A 86 3.41 14.07 12.76
CA ALA A 86 2.48 13.03 13.23
C ALA A 86 1.12 13.06 12.52
N LEU A 87 0.58 14.26 12.25
CA LEU A 87 -0.62 14.42 11.42
C LEU A 87 -0.39 13.88 10.01
N ARG A 88 0.71 14.29 9.36
CA ARG A 88 1.12 13.79 8.02
C ARG A 88 1.22 12.27 8.00
N MET A 89 1.90 11.65 8.98
CA MET A 89 2.03 10.19 9.06
C MET A 89 0.67 9.51 9.16
N LEU A 90 -0.22 9.94 10.05
CA LEU A 90 -1.55 9.35 10.18
C LEU A 90 -2.44 9.60 8.95
N GLY A 91 -2.24 10.70 8.21
CA GLY A 91 -2.88 10.89 6.90
C GLY A 91 -2.41 9.89 5.83
N CYS A 92 -1.17 9.41 5.96
CA CYS A 92 -0.57 8.43 5.05
C CYS A 92 -1.03 7.00 5.35
N VAL A 93 -0.87 6.53 6.61
CA VAL A 93 -1.11 5.13 7.03
C VAL A 93 -2.43 4.88 7.78
N ARG A 94 -3.26 5.92 7.99
CA ARG A 94 -4.52 5.94 8.78
C ARG A 94 -4.37 5.66 10.28
N ILE A 95 -3.64 4.62 10.69
CA ILE A 95 -3.41 4.25 12.09
C ILE A 95 -1.94 4.00 12.37
N ALA A 96 -1.44 4.38 13.55
CA ALA A 96 -0.08 4.08 13.98
C ALA A 96 0.08 4.08 15.51
N THR A 97 1.12 3.41 16.00
CA THR A 97 1.56 3.52 17.39
C THR A 97 2.58 4.64 17.58
N VAL A 98 2.74 5.12 18.83
CA VAL A 98 3.80 6.08 19.20
C VAL A 98 5.21 5.53 18.93
N ARG A 99 5.41 4.20 18.86
CA ARG A 99 6.68 3.56 18.46
C ARG A 99 6.99 3.87 16.99
N GLN A 100 6.04 3.56 16.11
CA GLN A 100 6.14 3.75 14.66
C GLN A 100 6.30 5.23 14.29
N MET A 101 5.55 6.10 14.96
CA MET A 101 5.71 7.55 14.82
C MET A 101 7.11 8.03 15.25
N ALA A 102 7.67 7.54 16.35
CA ALA A 102 9.04 7.89 16.74
C ALA A 102 10.08 7.38 15.73
N GLN A 103 9.87 6.18 15.14
CA GLN A 103 10.72 5.63 14.07
C GLN A 103 10.75 6.50 12.81
N VAL A 104 9.77 7.39 12.57
CA VAL A 104 9.76 8.36 11.47
C VAL A 104 10.22 9.75 11.90
N ILE A 105 9.64 10.28 12.98
CA ILE A 105 9.61 11.73 13.25
C ILE A 105 10.89 12.24 13.91
N THR A 106 11.55 11.42 14.73
CA THR A 106 12.79 11.82 15.44
C THR A 106 14.04 11.38 14.68
N LYS A 107 15.22 11.88 15.10
CA LYS A 107 16.49 11.46 14.52
C LYS A 107 16.66 9.92 14.56
N GLU A 108 17.54 9.40 13.71
CA GLU A 108 18.09 8.06 13.92
C GLU A 108 18.65 7.96 15.35
N ASP A 109 18.59 6.74 15.91
CA ASP A 109 19.05 6.37 17.26
C ASP A 109 18.44 7.13 18.46
N ALA A 110 17.56 8.11 18.23
CA ALA A 110 16.94 8.90 19.30
C ALA A 110 15.60 8.31 19.77
N ASP A 111 15.43 8.10 21.09
CA ASP A 111 14.13 7.73 21.68
C ASP A 111 13.13 8.90 21.66
N GLY A 112 12.48 9.08 20.52
CA GLY A 112 11.44 10.08 20.33
C GLY A 112 10.13 9.81 21.06
N ARG A 113 9.92 8.62 21.66
CA ARG A 113 8.59 8.15 22.09
C ARG A 113 7.90 9.10 23.05
N SER A 114 8.64 9.74 23.96
CA SER A 114 8.09 10.69 24.93
C SER A 114 7.84 12.10 24.37
N TYR A 115 8.50 12.50 23.27
CA TYR A 115 8.16 13.72 22.54
C TYR A 115 6.92 13.51 21.67
N VAL A 116 6.88 12.40 20.94
CA VAL A 116 5.73 11.99 20.11
C VAL A 116 4.48 11.79 20.96
N ARG A 117 4.56 11.12 22.12
CA ARG A 117 3.40 10.97 23.04
C ARG A 117 2.82 12.32 23.47
N ARG A 118 3.67 13.30 23.82
CA ARG A 118 3.22 14.66 24.17
C ARG A 118 2.58 15.38 22.98
N ALA A 119 3.10 15.19 21.77
CA ALA A 119 2.50 15.73 20.55
C ALA A 119 1.12 15.10 20.27
N MET A 120 0.99 13.77 20.39
CA MET A 120 -0.27 13.06 20.17
C MET A 120 -1.34 13.40 21.22
N ASN A 121 -0.98 13.45 22.50
CA ASN A 121 -1.87 13.94 23.56
C ASN A 121 -2.40 15.34 23.22
N LYS A 122 -1.52 16.26 22.77
CA LYS A 122 -1.96 17.62 22.41
C LYS A 122 -2.80 17.67 21.13
N LEU A 123 -2.66 16.71 20.22
CA LEU A 123 -3.57 16.58 19.07
C LEU A 123 -4.95 16.03 19.49
N ALA A 124 -5.03 15.20 20.53
CA ALA A 124 -6.30 14.75 21.11
C ALA A 124 -7.00 15.84 21.94
N GLU A 125 -6.26 16.63 22.73
CA GLU A 125 -6.79 17.83 23.39
C GLU A 125 -7.38 18.86 22.39
N LEU A 126 -6.90 18.85 21.14
CA LEU A 126 -7.40 19.69 20.04
C LEU A 126 -8.47 18.99 19.18
N GLY A 127 -8.89 17.77 19.54
CA GLY A 127 -9.87 16.99 18.79
C GLY A 127 -9.43 16.54 17.40
N LEU A 128 -8.13 16.57 17.08
CA LEU A 128 -7.56 16.22 15.76
C LEU A 128 -7.11 14.76 15.68
N ALA A 129 -6.77 14.13 16.80
CA ALA A 129 -6.39 12.72 16.87
C ALA A 129 -7.08 12.02 18.04
N GLU A 130 -7.20 10.70 17.98
CA GLU A 130 -7.85 9.88 19.01
C GLU A 130 -7.19 8.49 19.10
N THR A 131 -7.53 7.72 20.14
CA THR A 131 -7.10 6.32 20.29
C THR A 131 -8.30 5.39 20.33
N ASN A 132 -8.46 4.53 19.33
CA ASN A 132 -9.59 3.61 19.23
C ASN A 132 -9.32 2.18 19.73
N GLY A 133 -8.09 1.90 20.19
CA GLY A 133 -7.72 0.58 20.66
C GLY A 133 -6.25 0.49 21.06
N LYS A 134 -5.78 -0.75 21.25
CA LYS A 134 -4.40 -1.06 21.59
C LYS A 134 -3.90 -2.27 20.78
N ASP A 135 -2.64 -2.25 20.42
CA ASP A 135 -1.87 -3.41 20.01
C ASP A 135 -0.96 -3.82 21.18
N GLY A 136 -1.23 -4.98 21.77
CA GLY A 136 -0.62 -5.40 23.04
C GLY A 136 -0.73 -4.33 24.14
N LYS A 137 0.40 -3.65 24.41
CA LYS A 137 0.54 -2.55 25.40
C LYS A 137 0.62 -1.14 24.78
N HIS A 138 0.49 -1.02 23.46
CA HIS A 138 0.66 0.22 22.72
C HIS A 138 -0.68 0.75 22.22
N GLN A 139 -1.02 1.99 22.57
CA GLN A 139 -2.20 2.67 22.01
C GLN A 139 -2.07 2.80 20.49
N ILE A 140 -3.14 2.46 19.78
CA ILE A 140 -3.31 2.70 18.36
C ILE A 140 -3.95 4.08 18.20
N TRP A 141 -3.24 4.99 17.54
CA TRP A 141 -3.68 6.35 17.28
C TRP A 141 -4.18 6.50 15.85
N ASN A 142 -5.17 7.37 15.64
CA ASN A 142 -5.70 7.71 14.33
C ASN A 142 -6.17 9.17 14.29
N LEU A 143 -6.40 9.71 13.08
CA LEU A 143 -7.01 11.04 12.92
C LEU A 143 -8.51 10.98 13.18
N THR A 144 -9.06 12.06 13.76
CA THR A 144 -10.51 12.32 13.72
C THR A 144 -10.90 12.91 12.34
N PRO A 145 -12.20 13.04 12.02
CA PRO A 145 -12.62 13.77 10.81
C PRO A 145 -12.12 15.23 10.79
N ALA A 146 -12.00 15.87 11.97
CA ALA A 146 -11.43 17.21 12.09
C ALA A 146 -9.92 17.23 11.83
N GLY A 147 -9.18 16.22 12.28
CA GLY A 147 -7.76 16.05 11.96
C GLY A 147 -7.50 15.79 10.47
N GLN A 148 -8.34 14.97 9.84
CA GLN A 148 -8.29 14.76 8.39
C GLN A 148 -8.57 16.04 7.61
N LYS A 149 -9.58 16.82 8.02
CA LYS A 149 -9.87 18.13 7.42
C LYS A 149 -8.70 19.10 7.59
N ALA A 150 -8.18 19.27 8.81
CA ALA A 150 -7.06 20.18 9.08
C ALA A 150 -5.79 19.82 8.28
N LEU A 151 -5.57 18.53 7.99
CA LEU A 151 -4.46 18.05 7.16
C LEU A 151 -4.69 18.29 5.66
N ALA A 152 -5.94 18.20 5.17
CA ALA A 152 -6.28 18.53 3.79
C ALA A 152 -6.27 20.04 3.53
N ASP A 153 -6.83 20.84 4.44
CA ASP A 153 -6.84 22.30 4.39
C ASP A 153 -5.41 22.89 4.42
N GLY A 154 -4.45 22.18 5.05
CA GLY A 154 -3.05 22.57 5.12
C GLY A 154 -2.21 22.32 3.85
N THR A 155 -2.78 21.72 2.80
CA THR A 155 -2.16 21.39 1.49
C THR A 155 -0.89 20.53 1.48
N GLU A 156 -0.38 20.11 2.65
CA GLU A 156 0.86 19.32 2.79
C GLU A 156 0.78 17.88 2.25
N LEU A 157 -0.42 17.37 1.99
CA LEU A 157 -0.68 16.08 1.35
C LEU A 157 -1.70 16.26 0.21
N PRO A 158 -1.66 15.42 -0.85
CA PRO A 158 -2.73 15.38 -1.83
C PRO A 158 -4.07 15.09 -1.13
N PRO A 159 -5.14 15.87 -1.37
CA PRO A 159 -6.43 15.65 -0.73
C PRO A 159 -6.92 14.22 -0.96
N ARG A 160 -7.28 13.52 0.13
CA ARG A 160 -7.79 12.14 0.11
C ARG A 160 -9.29 12.12 0.41
N PRO A 161 -10.17 12.59 -0.50
CA PRO A 161 -11.61 12.63 -0.26
C PRO A 161 -12.12 11.21 0.06
N LYS A 162 -12.93 11.10 1.12
CA LYS A 162 -13.48 9.83 1.64
C LYS A 162 -12.47 8.86 2.28
N ALA A 163 -11.23 9.28 2.58
CA ALA A 163 -10.31 8.45 3.37
C ALA A 163 -10.90 8.11 4.75
N GLY A 164 -10.95 6.83 5.12
CA GLY A 164 -11.44 6.39 6.42
C GLY A 164 -10.53 6.85 7.56
N THR A 165 -11.10 7.24 8.70
CA THR A 165 -10.35 7.65 9.91
C THR A 165 -9.60 6.52 10.60
N GLY A 166 -9.61 5.28 10.09
CA GLY A 166 -9.07 4.09 10.76
C GLY A 166 -9.88 3.62 11.97
N ALA A 167 -10.51 4.54 12.72
CA ALA A 167 -11.33 4.29 13.92
C ALA A 167 -12.31 3.10 13.79
N LYS A 168 -13.05 3.02 12.68
CA LYS A 168 -13.99 1.93 12.41
C LYS A 168 -13.29 0.56 12.30
N ALA A 169 -12.13 0.50 11.64
CA ALA A 169 -11.37 -0.73 11.46
C ALA A 169 -10.77 -1.20 12.79
N VAL A 170 -10.21 -0.27 13.60
CA VAL A 170 -9.68 -0.59 14.94
C VAL A 170 -10.78 -1.13 15.86
N ARG A 171 -11.95 -0.46 15.91
CA ARG A 171 -13.10 -0.93 16.71
C ARG A 171 -13.72 -2.24 16.21
N ALA A 172 -13.49 -2.61 14.95
CA ALA A 172 -13.89 -3.90 14.36
C ALA A 172 -12.81 -5.00 14.49
N GLY A 173 -11.73 -4.75 15.25
CA GLY A 173 -10.69 -5.74 15.53
C GLY A 173 -9.48 -5.74 14.58
N PHE A 174 -9.52 -4.99 13.47
CA PHE A 174 -8.44 -4.92 12.48
C PHE A 174 -7.24 -4.04 12.91
N GLY A 175 -7.22 -3.57 14.17
CA GLY A 175 -6.14 -2.74 14.72
C GLY A 175 -4.74 -3.34 14.55
N PRO A 176 -4.49 -4.59 14.98
CA PRO A 176 -3.18 -5.23 14.82
C PRO A 176 -2.76 -5.40 13.35
N HIS A 177 -3.72 -5.60 12.43
CA HIS A 177 -3.46 -5.69 10.99
C HIS A 177 -2.93 -4.37 10.43
N GLY A 178 -3.64 -3.26 10.64
CA GLY A 178 -3.20 -1.94 10.17
C GLY A 178 -1.91 -1.43 10.86
N VAL A 179 -1.64 -1.89 12.10
CA VAL A 179 -0.34 -1.67 12.76
C VAL A 179 0.77 -2.45 12.05
N ALA A 180 0.54 -3.70 11.66
CA ALA A 180 1.52 -4.49 10.90
C ALA A 180 1.70 -3.98 9.45
N VAL A 181 0.64 -3.48 8.79
CA VAL A 181 0.74 -2.75 7.49
C VAL A 181 1.62 -1.50 7.65
N THR A 182 1.52 -0.79 8.78
CA THR A 182 2.41 0.34 9.08
C THR A 182 3.85 -0.10 9.32
N ASP A 183 4.10 -1.19 10.05
CA ASP A 183 5.46 -1.75 10.20
C ASP A 183 6.06 -2.20 8.85
N MET A 184 5.25 -2.76 7.93
CA MET A 184 5.65 -3.09 6.56
C MET A 184 6.03 -1.84 5.75
N ILE A 185 5.18 -0.81 5.77
CA ILE A 185 5.42 0.46 5.08
C ILE A 185 6.73 1.11 5.54
N LEU A 186 7.01 1.08 6.85
CA LEU A 186 8.24 1.61 7.42
C LEU A 186 9.46 0.75 7.07
N ALA A 187 9.33 -0.58 7.02
CA ALA A 187 10.42 -1.48 6.66
C ALA A 187 10.80 -1.38 5.18
N TYR A 188 9.83 -1.23 4.26
CA TYR A 188 10.10 -1.11 2.83
C TYR A 188 10.43 0.32 2.37
N GLY A 189 9.56 1.29 2.67
CA GLY A 189 9.68 2.66 2.15
C GLY A 189 10.56 3.58 3.03
N GLY A 190 10.87 3.15 4.24
CA GLY A 190 11.60 3.94 5.22
C GLY A 190 10.92 5.28 5.52
N ARG A 191 11.73 6.25 5.96
CA ARG A 191 11.26 7.60 6.30
C ARG A 191 10.99 8.49 5.09
N LYS A 192 11.60 8.18 3.94
CA LYS A 192 11.66 9.07 2.76
C LYS A 192 10.39 9.03 1.91
N HIS A 193 9.76 7.86 1.81
CA HIS A 193 8.64 7.60 0.88
C HIS A 193 7.27 7.55 1.57
N LEU A 194 7.15 7.98 2.83
CA LEU A 194 5.92 7.84 3.62
C LEU A 194 4.69 8.50 2.96
N THR A 195 4.89 9.61 2.25
CA THR A 195 3.87 10.34 1.47
C THR A 195 3.37 9.59 0.24
N ASP A 196 4.20 8.69 -0.29
CA ASP A 196 4.05 8.03 -1.59
C ASP A 196 3.13 6.79 -1.47
N TRP A 197 2.74 6.44 -0.24
CA TRP A 197 1.85 5.32 0.10
C TRP A 197 0.37 5.73 0.21
N GLN A 198 -0.50 4.89 -0.34
CA GLN A 198 -1.95 4.92 -0.14
C GLN A 198 -2.38 3.59 0.46
N VAL A 199 -3.06 3.60 1.61
CA VAL A 199 -3.55 2.37 2.28
C VAL A 199 -5.05 2.13 2.07
N GLU A 200 -5.45 0.86 2.07
CA GLU A 200 -6.78 0.33 1.68
C GLU A 200 -7.25 0.91 0.33
N VAL A 201 -6.57 0.54 -0.75
CA VAL A 201 -6.87 0.98 -2.13
C VAL A 201 -7.81 -0.01 -2.79
N ASN A 202 -9.02 0.43 -3.17
CA ASN A 202 -9.97 -0.42 -3.86
C ASN A 202 -9.60 -0.65 -5.34
N HIS A 203 -9.73 -1.90 -5.78
CA HIS A 203 -9.66 -2.35 -7.16
C HIS A 203 -10.95 -3.07 -7.50
N ALA A 204 -11.76 -2.46 -8.35
CA ALA A 204 -13.07 -2.99 -8.73
C ALA A 204 -13.28 -2.93 -10.24
N ILE A 205 -13.96 -3.95 -10.76
CA ILE A 205 -14.50 -4.07 -12.12
C ILE A 205 -15.98 -4.36 -11.95
N LYS A 206 -16.85 -3.39 -12.30
CA LYS A 206 -18.29 -3.48 -12.05
C LYS A 206 -18.95 -4.53 -12.93
N GLU A 207 -18.39 -4.70 -14.12
CA GLU A 207 -18.84 -5.53 -15.23
C GLU A 207 -18.73 -7.02 -14.91
N THR A 208 -17.78 -7.41 -14.05
CA THR A 208 -17.54 -8.79 -13.60
C THR A 208 -17.90 -9.01 -12.13
N GLY A 209 -18.22 -7.94 -11.38
CA GLY A 209 -18.42 -7.99 -9.93
C GLY A 209 -17.13 -8.17 -9.11
N LEU A 210 -15.95 -8.25 -9.75
CA LEU A 210 -14.67 -8.38 -9.04
C LEU A 210 -14.37 -7.09 -8.26
N SER A 211 -14.19 -7.20 -6.95
CA SER A 211 -13.82 -6.08 -6.08
C SER A 211 -13.01 -6.57 -4.87
N PHE A 212 -11.85 -5.97 -4.65
CA PHE A 212 -11.00 -6.17 -3.47
C PHE A 212 -10.30 -4.86 -3.07
N ASN A 213 -9.61 -4.85 -1.94
CA ASN A 213 -8.83 -3.70 -1.48
C ASN A 213 -7.39 -4.14 -1.20
N THR A 214 -6.41 -3.56 -1.89
CA THR A 214 -4.99 -3.68 -1.54
C THR A 214 -4.72 -2.98 -0.21
N ASP A 215 -4.06 -3.64 0.73
CA ASP A 215 -3.64 -3.06 2.03
C ASP A 215 -2.81 -1.79 1.84
N ALA A 216 -1.81 -1.82 0.96
CA ALA A 216 -1.01 -0.64 0.63
C ALA A 216 -0.53 -0.60 -0.84
N VAL A 217 -0.62 0.58 -1.46
CA VAL A 217 -0.04 0.85 -2.78
C VAL A 217 1.00 1.96 -2.64
N LEU A 218 2.21 1.68 -3.09
CA LEU A 218 3.31 2.64 -3.19
C LEU A 218 3.36 3.17 -4.63
N ALA A 219 3.44 4.49 -4.79
CA ALA A 219 3.64 5.14 -6.09
C ALA A 219 4.91 6.03 -6.05
N LEU A 220 6.06 5.44 -6.39
CA LEU A 220 7.35 6.11 -6.35
C LEU A 220 7.46 7.20 -7.45
N PRO A 221 8.02 8.38 -7.14
CA PRO A 221 8.27 9.44 -8.12
C PRO A 221 9.52 9.16 -8.98
N THR A 222 9.60 7.97 -9.58
CA THR A 222 10.67 7.60 -10.54
C THR A 222 10.35 8.13 -11.94
N LYS A 223 11.31 8.06 -12.88
CA LYS A 223 11.08 8.40 -14.30
C LYS A 223 9.98 7.54 -14.95
N THR A 224 9.72 6.34 -14.42
CA THR A 224 8.63 5.43 -14.82
C THR A 224 7.36 5.58 -13.98
N SER A 225 7.33 6.51 -13.00
CA SER A 225 6.23 6.70 -12.03
C SER A 225 5.85 5.41 -11.27
N GLU A 226 6.84 4.57 -10.95
CA GLU A 226 6.71 3.16 -10.57
C GLU A 226 5.71 2.89 -9.42
N VAL A 227 4.86 1.88 -9.61
CA VAL A 227 3.83 1.46 -8.65
C VAL A 227 4.10 0.03 -8.22
N ARG A 228 3.96 -0.21 -6.92
CA ARG A 228 4.03 -1.54 -6.28
C ARG A 228 2.79 -1.75 -5.41
N LEU A 229 2.19 -2.92 -5.52
CA LEU A 229 1.03 -3.33 -4.74
C LEU A 229 1.51 -4.19 -3.58
N PHE A 230 1.00 -3.98 -2.37
CA PHE A 230 1.38 -4.71 -1.18
C PHE A 230 0.15 -5.23 -0.44
N GLU A 231 0.13 -6.54 -0.20
CA GLU A 231 -0.79 -7.20 0.73
C GLU A 231 -0.03 -7.70 1.95
N LEU A 232 -0.61 -7.52 3.14
CA LEU A 232 -0.12 -8.13 4.36
C LEU A 232 -1.03 -9.31 4.72
N ASP A 233 -0.45 -10.47 5.03
CA ASP A 233 -1.15 -11.46 5.86
C ASP A 233 -0.57 -11.43 7.26
N ASN A 234 -1.38 -11.02 8.24
CA ASN A 234 -1.01 -11.06 9.65
C ASN A 234 -1.25 -12.46 10.29
N GLY A 235 -1.22 -13.52 9.48
CA GLY A 235 -1.39 -14.90 9.91
C GLY A 235 -2.79 -15.24 10.44
N THR A 236 -3.81 -14.45 10.08
CA THR A 236 -5.20 -14.61 10.55
C THR A 236 -6.13 -15.18 9.49
N MET A 237 -5.79 -15.08 8.20
CA MET A 237 -6.59 -15.65 7.11
C MET A 237 -6.22 -17.10 6.81
N SER A 238 -7.15 -17.89 6.26
CA SER A 238 -6.83 -19.24 5.79
C SER A 238 -5.88 -19.20 4.58
N GLN A 239 -5.07 -20.25 4.42
CA GLN A 239 -4.14 -20.40 3.31
C GLN A 239 -4.83 -20.23 1.94
N ALA A 240 -5.91 -20.98 1.71
CA ALA A 240 -6.70 -20.88 0.49
C ALA A 240 -7.34 -19.49 0.25
N ARG A 241 -7.55 -18.67 1.30
CA ARG A 241 -8.02 -17.28 1.13
C ARG A 241 -6.91 -16.37 0.65
N LEU A 242 -5.70 -16.46 1.22
CA LEU A 242 -4.54 -15.70 0.75
C LEU A 242 -4.20 -16.03 -0.72
N ALA A 243 -4.19 -17.32 -1.07
CA ALA A 243 -4.05 -17.75 -2.45
C ALA A 243 -5.17 -17.20 -3.35
N LYS A 244 -6.45 -17.25 -2.92
CA LYS A 244 -7.57 -16.67 -3.69
C LYS A 244 -7.36 -15.18 -3.96
N GLU A 245 -6.94 -14.40 -2.97
CA GLU A 245 -6.74 -12.96 -3.13
C GLU A 245 -5.59 -12.67 -4.12
N VAL A 246 -4.50 -13.43 -4.07
CA VAL A 246 -3.44 -13.39 -5.10
C VAL A 246 -3.96 -13.76 -6.51
N TRP A 247 -4.82 -14.78 -6.64
CA TRP A 247 -5.49 -15.11 -7.92
C TRP A 247 -6.52 -14.05 -8.36
N ASP A 248 -7.10 -13.24 -7.45
CA ASP A 248 -7.98 -12.12 -7.81
C ASP A 248 -7.19 -10.96 -8.43
N TYR A 249 -5.92 -10.74 -8.06
CA TYR A 249 -5.02 -9.83 -8.77
C TYR A 249 -4.77 -10.29 -10.22
N GLU A 250 -4.57 -11.59 -10.47
CA GLU A 250 -4.44 -12.07 -11.86
C GLU A 250 -5.71 -11.80 -12.66
N ARG A 251 -6.90 -12.08 -12.11
CA ARG A 251 -8.19 -11.79 -12.78
C ARG A 251 -8.33 -10.31 -13.11
N TYR A 252 -7.91 -9.43 -12.22
CA TYR A 252 -7.90 -7.98 -12.44
C TYR A 252 -6.85 -7.54 -13.48
N ALA A 253 -5.66 -8.14 -13.47
CA ALA A 253 -4.58 -7.91 -14.43
C ALA A 253 -4.91 -8.42 -15.85
N GLY A 254 -5.61 -9.55 -15.92
CA GLY A 254 -6.03 -10.21 -17.16
C GLY A 254 -7.22 -9.54 -17.84
N HIS A 255 -8.12 -8.89 -17.08
CA HIS A 255 -9.36 -8.34 -17.61
C HIS A 255 -9.13 -7.28 -18.70
N ARG A 256 -9.88 -7.40 -19.79
CA ARG A 256 -9.79 -6.54 -20.98
C ARG A 256 -11.09 -5.79 -21.21
N VAL A 257 -10.96 -4.50 -21.51
CA VAL A 257 -12.03 -3.67 -22.08
C VAL A 257 -11.86 -3.58 -23.59
N TRP A 258 -12.97 -3.44 -24.32
CA TRP A 258 -12.97 -3.22 -25.76
C TRP A 258 -13.31 -1.76 -26.06
N GLU A 259 -12.54 -1.12 -26.95
CA GLU A 259 -12.74 0.25 -27.40
C GLU A 259 -12.95 0.28 -28.92
N GLY A 260 -14.08 0.82 -29.37
CA GLY A 260 -14.42 0.97 -30.78
C GLY A 260 -15.85 1.46 -30.99
N ALA A 261 -16.24 1.74 -32.24
CA ALA A 261 -17.62 1.99 -32.60
C ALA A 261 -18.33 0.66 -32.92
N ARG A 262 -19.63 0.54 -32.60
CA ARG A 262 -20.38 -0.70 -32.81
C ARG A 262 -20.42 -1.07 -34.30
N GLY A 263 -19.72 -2.14 -34.67
CA GLY A 263 -19.56 -2.57 -36.08
C GLY A 263 -18.19 -2.26 -36.70
N THR A 264 -17.26 -1.62 -35.99
CA THR A 264 -15.87 -1.43 -36.44
C THR A 264 -14.92 -2.46 -35.82
N ILE A 265 -13.75 -2.65 -36.43
CA ILE A 265 -12.62 -3.38 -35.83
C ILE A 265 -12.06 -2.54 -34.67
N GLY A 266 -12.66 -2.69 -33.48
CA GLY A 266 -12.17 -2.08 -32.24
C GLY A 266 -11.06 -2.91 -31.57
N THR A 267 -10.35 -2.30 -30.63
CA THR A 267 -9.15 -2.87 -29.99
C THR A 267 -9.42 -3.20 -28.53
N THR A 268 -8.83 -4.28 -28.02
CA THR A 268 -8.91 -4.66 -26.60
C THR A 268 -7.69 -4.17 -25.81
N TYR A 269 -7.92 -3.61 -24.63
CA TYR A 269 -6.88 -3.06 -23.74
C TYR A 269 -7.02 -3.62 -22.32
N PRO A 270 -5.93 -3.71 -21.53
CA PRO A 270 -6.03 -4.07 -20.11
C PRO A 270 -6.82 -3.01 -19.34
N PHE A 271 -7.83 -3.43 -18.58
CA PHE A 271 -8.69 -2.52 -17.79
C PHE A 271 -7.87 -1.68 -16.81
N TRP A 272 -6.95 -2.32 -16.08
CA TRP A 272 -6.07 -1.66 -15.12
C TRP A 272 -5.19 -0.59 -15.79
N GLN A 273 -4.77 -0.81 -17.03
CA GLN A 273 -3.96 0.14 -17.79
C GLN A 273 -4.80 1.36 -18.15
N ARG A 274 -6.02 1.18 -18.66
CA ARG A 274 -6.89 2.30 -19.06
C ARG A 274 -7.49 3.08 -17.89
N HIS A 275 -7.75 2.45 -16.75
CA HIS A 275 -8.52 3.07 -15.66
C HIS A 275 -7.79 3.29 -14.34
N ARG A 276 -6.63 2.66 -14.10
CA ARG A 276 -5.91 2.75 -12.81
C ARG A 276 -4.45 3.19 -12.93
N TYR A 277 -3.72 2.63 -13.90
CA TYR A 277 -2.27 2.74 -14.04
C TYR A 277 -1.88 3.16 -15.46
N THR A 278 -2.38 4.33 -15.89
CA THR A 278 -2.32 4.84 -17.28
C THR A 278 -0.93 5.12 -17.86
N ARG A 279 0.13 5.01 -17.06
CA ARG A 279 1.53 5.19 -17.48
C ARG A 279 2.30 3.88 -17.63
N PHE A 280 1.69 2.74 -17.34
CA PHE A 280 2.34 1.44 -17.21
C PHE A 280 2.16 0.58 -18.46
N GLN A 281 3.19 -0.18 -18.82
CA GLN A 281 3.15 -1.18 -19.90
C GLN A 281 2.85 -2.59 -19.37
N THR A 282 3.33 -2.90 -18.16
CA THR A 282 3.11 -4.16 -17.43
C THR A 282 2.24 -3.92 -16.19
N PHE A 283 1.58 -4.98 -15.68
CA PHE A 283 0.83 -4.89 -14.44
C PHE A 283 1.78 -4.60 -13.26
N PRO A 284 1.44 -3.69 -12.33
CA PRO A 284 2.27 -3.42 -11.14
C PRO A 284 2.57 -4.68 -10.32
N ARG A 285 3.84 -4.85 -9.92
CA ARG A 285 4.32 -6.02 -9.17
C ARG A 285 3.61 -6.14 -7.82
N LEU A 286 3.08 -7.33 -7.53
CA LEU A 286 2.45 -7.66 -6.26
C LEU A 286 3.51 -8.12 -5.25
N HIS A 287 3.45 -7.57 -4.05
CA HIS A 287 4.32 -7.90 -2.92
C HIS A 287 3.44 -8.45 -1.80
N VAL A 288 3.71 -9.67 -1.33
CA VAL A 288 2.99 -10.27 -0.20
C VAL A 288 3.92 -10.33 1.01
N VAL A 289 3.47 -9.81 2.15
CA VAL A 289 4.27 -9.78 3.39
C VAL A 289 3.58 -10.62 4.47
N LEU A 290 4.25 -11.71 4.85
CA LEU A 290 3.76 -12.65 5.87
C LEU A 290 4.19 -12.22 7.27
N ALA A 291 3.25 -12.16 8.21
CA ALA A 291 3.43 -11.65 9.57
C ALA A 291 2.57 -12.42 10.60
N GLY A 292 2.65 -12.03 11.87
CA GLY A 292 1.76 -12.54 12.92
C GLY A 292 1.98 -13.98 13.39
N LYS A 293 3.11 -14.62 13.02
CA LYS A 293 3.55 -15.95 13.48
C LYS A 293 5.06 -15.98 13.75
N GLU A 294 5.51 -17.04 14.42
CA GLU A 294 6.91 -17.44 14.50
C GLU A 294 7.52 -17.65 13.10
N GLU A 295 8.81 -17.33 12.92
CA GLU A 295 9.42 -17.26 11.58
C GLU A 295 9.35 -18.60 10.82
N HIS A 296 9.52 -19.74 11.51
CA HIS A 296 9.39 -21.08 10.90
C HIS A 296 7.96 -21.40 10.40
N LEU A 297 6.93 -20.79 10.98
CA LEU A 297 5.55 -20.90 10.49
C LEU A 297 5.29 -19.98 9.30
N LEU A 298 5.99 -18.83 9.23
CA LEU A 298 5.97 -17.95 8.06
C LEU A 298 6.68 -18.59 6.86
N ASP A 299 7.76 -19.35 7.09
CA ASP A 299 8.44 -20.14 6.06
C ASP A 299 7.56 -21.24 5.46
N ASN A 300 6.96 -22.07 6.31
CA ASN A 300 6.00 -23.11 5.88
C ASN A 300 4.85 -22.50 5.05
N ARG A 301 4.42 -21.29 5.41
CA ARG A 301 3.34 -20.56 4.75
C ARG A 301 3.79 -19.87 3.44
N LEU A 302 5.03 -19.43 3.35
CA LEU A 302 5.63 -18.94 2.11
C LEU A 302 5.69 -20.06 1.07
N GLN A 303 6.16 -21.25 1.47
CA GLN A 303 6.18 -22.42 0.59
C GLN A 303 4.77 -22.81 0.14
N ALA A 304 3.83 -22.97 1.07
CA ALA A 304 2.44 -23.31 0.73
C ALA A 304 1.80 -22.26 -0.21
N LEU A 305 2.11 -20.96 -0.04
CA LEU A 305 1.62 -19.93 -0.94
C LEU A 305 2.22 -20.05 -2.34
N ALA A 306 3.52 -20.33 -2.45
CA ALA A 306 4.18 -20.59 -3.73
C ALA A 306 3.54 -21.79 -4.46
N ASP A 307 3.24 -22.87 -3.74
CA ASP A 307 2.63 -24.08 -4.29
C ASP A 307 1.17 -23.82 -4.75
N ASP A 308 0.39 -23.04 -3.99
CA ASP A 308 -1.00 -22.67 -4.28
C ASP A 308 -1.16 -21.73 -5.49
N VAL A 309 -0.18 -20.85 -5.73
CA VAL A 309 -0.18 -19.87 -6.84
C VAL A 309 0.75 -20.26 -8.00
N HIS A 310 1.36 -21.45 -7.95
CA HIS A 310 2.22 -21.95 -9.03
C HIS A 310 1.52 -21.91 -10.39
N GLY A 311 2.11 -21.18 -11.33
CA GLY A 311 1.58 -20.89 -12.66
C GLY A 311 0.86 -19.54 -12.80
N ILE A 312 0.90 -18.69 -11.77
CA ILE A 312 0.35 -17.32 -11.86
C ILE A 312 1.21 -16.43 -12.77
N THR A 313 0.54 -15.67 -13.63
CA THR A 313 1.16 -14.90 -14.73
C THR A 313 1.58 -13.49 -14.35
N ILE A 314 1.17 -12.99 -13.18
CA ILE A 314 1.65 -11.71 -12.62
C ILE A 314 2.90 -11.92 -11.76
N ALA A 315 3.80 -10.94 -11.75
CA ALA A 315 4.98 -10.97 -10.89
C ALA A 315 4.57 -10.82 -9.41
N VAL A 316 4.61 -11.93 -8.67
CA VAL A 316 4.34 -12.00 -7.23
C VAL A 316 5.65 -12.25 -6.49
N TRP A 317 6.02 -11.29 -5.63
CA TRP A 317 7.19 -11.33 -4.75
C TRP A 317 6.72 -11.49 -3.30
N VAL A 318 7.35 -12.36 -2.53
CA VAL A 318 6.99 -12.64 -1.14
C VAL A 318 8.18 -12.42 -0.21
N ASN A 319 7.89 -11.93 0.99
CA ASN A 319 8.86 -11.87 2.08
C ASN A 319 8.12 -12.02 3.43
N THR A 320 8.85 -12.20 4.52
CA THR A 320 8.27 -12.15 5.88
C THR A 320 8.55 -10.77 6.50
N LEU A 321 7.66 -10.26 7.35
CA LEU A 321 7.87 -8.96 8.00
C LEU A 321 9.17 -8.91 8.84
N PRO A 322 9.58 -9.96 9.58
CA PRO A 322 10.89 -10.00 10.25
C PRO A 322 12.07 -9.89 9.27
N ARG A 323 12.02 -10.57 8.12
CA ARG A 323 13.07 -10.52 7.09
C ARG A 323 13.15 -9.15 6.42
N LEU A 324 12.00 -8.59 6.06
CA LEU A 324 11.89 -7.25 5.49
C LEU A 324 12.45 -6.18 6.46
N GLN A 325 12.19 -6.31 7.77
CA GLN A 325 12.75 -5.45 8.82
C GLN A 325 14.27 -5.61 8.99
N ARG A 326 14.85 -6.75 8.60
CA ARG A 326 16.31 -6.99 8.56
C ARG A 326 16.96 -6.60 7.23
N GLY A 327 16.18 -6.07 6.27
CA GLY A 327 16.65 -5.72 4.93
C GLY A 327 16.94 -6.93 4.03
N GLU A 328 16.37 -8.09 4.34
CA GLU A 328 16.56 -9.30 3.54
C GLU A 328 15.79 -9.25 2.21
N PRO A 329 16.36 -9.82 1.13
CA PRO A 329 15.79 -9.78 -0.22
C PRO A 329 14.45 -10.50 -0.33
N TRP A 330 13.75 -10.21 -1.43
CA TRP A 330 12.47 -10.80 -1.78
C TRP A 330 12.64 -12.11 -2.56
N TYR A 331 11.60 -12.95 -2.48
CA TYR A 331 11.52 -14.23 -3.17
C TYR A 331 10.43 -14.18 -4.24
N GLU A 332 10.76 -14.50 -5.48
CA GLU A 332 9.77 -14.52 -6.57
C GLU A 332 9.08 -15.90 -6.60
N ILE A 333 7.74 -15.90 -6.59
CA ILE A 333 6.90 -17.12 -6.64
C ILE A 333 5.97 -17.15 -7.86
N GLY A 334 5.81 -16.02 -8.56
CA GLY A 334 5.08 -15.93 -9.82
C GLY A 334 5.96 -16.36 -10.98
N VAL A 335 5.92 -17.64 -11.33
CA VAL A 335 6.55 -18.19 -12.55
C VAL A 335 5.44 -18.69 -13.48
N ASP A 336 5.46 -18.22 -14.73
CA ASP A 336 4.46 -18.60 -15.75
C ASP A 336 4.55 -20.10 -16.07
N ASP A 337 3.41 -20.79 -15.95
CA ASP A 337 3.23 -22.18 -16.36
C ASP A 337 2.09 -22.25 -17.40
N PRO A 338 2.43 -22.17 -18.71
CA PRO A 338 1.45 -22.25 -19.79
C PRO A 338 0.70 -23.59 -19.90
N SER A 339 1.08 -24.63 -19.13
CA SER A 339 0.39 -25.92 -19.10
C SER A 339 -0.82 -25.87 -18.16
N ARG A 340 -0.61 -25.63 -16.86
CA ARG A 340 -1.67 -25.43 -15.85
C ARG A 340 -2.66 -24.34 -16.22
N ARG A 341 -2.23 -23.29 -16.93
CA ARG A 341 -3.13 -22.24 -17.43
C ARG A 341 -4.31 -22.82 -18.21
N ARG A 342 -4.05 -23.78 -19.10
CA ARG A 342 -5.07 -24.41 -19.96
C ARG A 342 -5.98 -25.38 -19.20
N GLU A 343 -5.48 -25.98 -18.14
CA GLU A 343 -6.26 -26.89 -17.27
C GLU A 343 -7.25 -26.10 -16.39
N ARG A 344 -6.79 -25.00 -15.78
CA ARG A 344 -7.56 -24.21 -14.80
C ARG A 344 -8.48 -23.17 -15.47
N TYR A 345 -8.05 -22.61 -16.59
CA TYR A 345 -8.81 -21.67 -17.41
C TYR A 345 -8.73 -22.10 -18.88
N PRO A 346 -9.53 -23.09 -19.32
CA PRO A 346 -9.59 -23.46 -20.73
C PRO A 346 -9.97 -22.23 -21.56
N GLU A 347 -9.07 -21.84 -22.46
CA GLU A 347 -9.30 -20.68 -23.33
C GLU A 347 -10.58 -20.92 -24.14
N PRO A 348 -11.52 -19.96 -24.19
CA PRO A 348 -12.80 -20.16 -24.86
C PRO A 348 -12.54 -20.42 -26.34
N VAL A 349 -12.84 -21.64 -26.79
CA VAL A 349 -12.64 -22.07 -28.18
C VAL A 349 -13.34 -21.07 -29.09
N GLY A 350 -12.56 -20.42 -29.94
CA GLY A 350 -13.00 -19.26 -30.73
C GLY A 350 -14.23 -19.56 -31.60
N ARG A 351 -15.11 -18.57 -31.69
CA ARG A 351 -16.20 -18.49 -32.67
C ARG A 351 -15.89 -17.36 -33.65
#